data_AF-A0A6H5KAA6-F1
#
_entry.id   AF-A0A6H5KAA6-F1
#
_cell.length_a   1.000
_cell.length_b   1.000
_cell.length_c   1.000
_cell.angle_alpha   90.00
_cell.angle_beta   90.00
_cell.angle_gamma   90.00
#
_symmetry.space_group_name_H-M   'P 1'
#
loop_
_entity.id
_entity.type
_entity.pdbx_description
1 polymer ?
#
loop_
_entity_poly.entity_id
_entity_poly.type
_entity_poly.pdbx_seq_one_letter_code
_entity_poly.pdbx_strand_id
1 'polypeptide(L)' 'MGDEKEGGKWKESAKNPEVWYNKVEDGAAWFMKKWDRQEAEASAKRQRAREAEAEYGHLRSGGGGEETATGHCCRSE' A
#
# COMPACT_ATOMS: atom_id res chain seq x y z
N MET A 1 -21.58 -35.20 31.21
CA MET A 1 -20.11 -35.25 31.09
C MET A 1 -19.75 -34.22 30.06
N GLY A 2 -19.18 -33.11 30.50
CA GLY A 2 -19.03 -31.91 29.66
C GLY A 2 -17.95 -32.11 28.61
N ASP A 3 -18.28 -31.82 27.36
CA ASP A 3 -17.31 -31.57 26.30
C ASP A 3 -16.35 -30.46 26.75
N GLU A 4 -15.18 -30.87 27.25
CA GLU A 4 -14.03 -29.98 27.33
C GLU A 4 -13.74 -29.53 25.90
N LYS A 5 -14.22 -28.33 25.55
CA LYS A 5 -13.80 -27.65 24.33
C LYS A 5 -12.29 -27.55 24.39
N GLU A 6 -11.60 -28.39 23.59
CA GLU A 6 -10.17 -28.39 23.38
C GLU A 6 -9.68 -26.95 23.37
N GLY A 7 -9.11 -26.53 24.49
CA GLY A 7 -8.37 -25.30 24.56
C GLY A 7 -7.15 -25.51 23.69
N GLY A 8 -7.25 -25.15 22.41
CA GLY A 8 -6.25 -25.48 21.39
C GLY A 8 -4.82 -25.21 21.85
N LYS A 9 -3.87 -25.95 21.28
CA LYS A 9 -2.41 -26.05 21.59
C LYS A 9 -1.70 -24.82 22.19
N TRP A 10 -2.18 -23.60 21.96
CA TRP A 10 -1.71 -22.38 22.59
C TRP A 10 -1.97 -22.34 24.11
N LYS A 11 -3.09 -22.88 24.62
CA LYS A 11 -3.38 -22.91 26.06
C LYS A 11 -2.44 -23.84 26.82
N GLU A 12 -2.07 -24.97 26.22
CA GLU A 12 -1.05 -25.86 26.80
C GLU A 12 0.33 -25.22 26.79
N SER A 13 0.66 -24.50 25.71
CA SER A 13 1.93 -23.78 25.59
C SER A 13 2.04 -22.66 26.62
N ALA A 14 0.93 -21.96 26.92
CA ALA A 14 0.88 -20.90 27.93
C ALA A 14 1.16 -21.39 29.36
N LYS A 15 1.11 -22.70 29.62
CA LYS A 15 1.50 -23.28 30.92
C LYS A 15 3.02 -23.38 31.09
N ASN A 16 3.79 -23.25 30.00
CA ASN A 16 5.24 -23.21 30.01
C ASN A 16 5.73 -21.85 29.48
N PRO A 17 6.20 -20.94 30.36
CA PRO A 17 6.58 -19.58 29.99
C PRO A 17 7.61 -19.49 28.86
N GLU A 18 8.61 -20.39 28.84
CA GLU A 18 9.67 -20.39 27.82
C GLU A 18 9.11 -20.81 26.45
N VAL A 19 8.31 -21.88 26.41
CA VAL A 19 7.68 -22.35 25.17
C VAL A 19 6.65 -21.34 24.64
N TRP A 20 5.94 -20.66 25.54
CA TRP A 20 5.02 -19.59 25.17
C TRP A 20 5.77 -18.39 24.58
N TYR A 21 6.84 -17.96 25.24
CA TYR A 21 7.64 -16.82 24.81
C TYR A 21 8.26 -17.05 23.43
N ASN A 22 8.87 -18.21 23.19
CA ASN A 22 9.43 -18.57 21.88
C ASN A 22 8.37 -18.54 20.76
N LYS A 23 7.14 -19.01 21.04
CA LYS A 23 6.03 -18.96 20.06
C LYS A 23 5.57 -17.55 19.75
N VAL A 24 5.60 -16.66 20.75
CA VAL A 24 5.27 -15.24 20.57
C VAL A 24 6.35 -14.56 19.72
N GLU A 25 7.64 -14.82 20.00
CA GLU A 25 8.74 -14.28 19.20
C GLU A 25 8.70 -14.76 17.74
N ASP A 26 8.50 -16.06 17.51
CA ASP A 26 8.35 -16.63 16.17
C ASP A 26 7.15 -16.01 15.42
N GLY A 27 6.02 -15.85 16.12
CA GLY A 27 4.82 -15.21 15.58
C GLY A 27 5.05 -13.74 15.22
N ALA A 28 5.76 -12.99 16.08
CA ALA A 28 6.10 -11.61 15.85
C ALA A 28 7.05 -11.44 14.67
N ALA A 29 8.09 -12.29 14.56
CA ALA A 29 9.02 -12.28 13.44
C ALA A 29 8.31 -12.55 12.11
N TRP A 30 7.41 -13.54 12.08
CA TRP A 30 6.60 -13.83 10.90
C TRP A 30 5.68 -12.65 10.51
N PHE A 31 5.02 -12.05 11.50
CA PHE A 31 4.14 -10.90 11.28
C PHE A 31 4.90 -9.71 10.69
N MET A 32 6.02 -9.32 11.30
CA MET A 32 6.84 -8.21 10.84
C MET A 32 7.37 -8.43 9.42
N LYS A 33 7.80 -9.66 9.09
CA LYS A 33 8.22 -10.01 7.73
C LYS A 33 7.08 -9.89 6.71
N LYS A 34 5.85 -10.27 7.07
CA LYS A 34 4.68 -10.14 6.19
C LYS A 34 4.24 -8.69 6.04
N TRP A 35 4.31 -7.92 7.11
CA TRP A 35 4.03 -6.49 7.11
C TRP A 35 4.98 -5.74 6.19
N ASP A 36 6.30 -5.94 6.37
CA ASP A 36 7.34 -5.29 5.58
C ASP A 36 7.16 -5.54 4.07
N ARG A 37 6.86 -6.79 3.69
CA ARG A 37 6.56 -7.12 2.29
C ARG A 37 5.34 -6.37 1.75
N GLN A 38 4.26 -6.28 2.53
CA GLN A 38 3.05 -5.55 2.10
C GLN A 38 3.31 -4.04 1.99
N GLU A 39 4.10 -3.48 2.91
CA GLU A 39 4.47 -2.07 2.87
C GLU A 39 5.37 -1.76 1.66
N ALA A 40 6.30 -2.66 1.32
CA ALA A 40 7.12 -2.57 0.12
C ALA A 40 6.25 -2.60 -1.16
N GLU A 41 5.28 -3.50 -1.24
CA GLU A 41 4.33 -3.56 -2.38
C GLU A 41 3.46 -2.29 -2.47
N ALA A 42 2.96 -1.80 -1.33
CA ALA A 42 2.14 -0.59 -1.26
C ALA A 42 2.93 0.67 -1.60
N SER A 43 4.20 0.76 -1.18
CA SER A 43 5.09 1.87 -1.52
C SER A 43 5.45 1.86 -3.00
N ALA A 44 5.78 0.70 -3.58
CA ALA A 44 6.02 0.55 -5.02
C ALA A 44 4.79 0.94 -5.86
N LYS A 45 3.58 0.57 -5.41
CA LYS A 45 2.33 0.96 -6.07
C LYS A 45 2.12 2.48 -6.02
N ARG A 46 2.36 3.11 -4.86
CA ARG A 46 2.28 4.58 -4.70
C ARG A 46 3.29 5.29 -5.61
N GLN A 47 4.51 4.78 -5.72
CA GLN A 47 5.53 5.34 -6.59
C GLN A 47 5.10 5.27 -8.06
N ARG A 48 4.66 4.10 -8.54
CA ARG A 48 4.15 3.95 -9.92
C ARG A 48 2.96 4.86 -10.21
N ALA A 49 2.06 5.06 -9.25
CA ALA A 49 0.95 5.99 -9.41
C ALA A 49 1.43 7.44 -9.60
N ARG A 50 2.42 7.88 -8.81
CA ARG A 50 3.03 9.21 -8.98
C ARG A 50 3.74 9.36 -10.32
N GLU A 51 4.45 8.33 -10.77
CA GLU A 51 5.12 8.33 -12.09
C GLU A 51 4.10 8.40 -13.23
N ALA A 52 3.01 7.62 -13.16
CA ALA A 52 1.93 7.67 -14.14
C ALA A 52 1.20 9.02 -14.16
N GLU A 53 0.96 9.64 -13.01
CA GLU A 53 0.40 11.00 -12.91
C GLU A 53 1.36 12.06 -13.47
N ALA A 54 2.67 11.91 -13.26
CA ALA A 54 3.67 12.80 -13.81
C ALA A 54 3.75 12.69 -15.34
N GLU A 55 3.72 11.46 -15.89
CA GLU A 55 3.68 11.20 -17.33
C GLU A 55 2.40 11.75 -17.96
N TYR A 56 1.23 11.45 -17.37
CA TYR A 56 -0.06 11.96 -17.85
C TYR A 56 -0.17 13.49 -17.72
N GLY A 57 0.33 14.07 -16.63
CA GLY A 57 0.39 15.51 -16.41
C GLY A 57 1.32 16.23 -17.40
N HIS A 58 2.41 15.58 -17.80
CA HIS A 58 3.31 16.07 -18.84
C HIS A 58 2.63 16.04 -20.22
N LEU A 59 1.95 14.95 -20.57
CA LEU A 59 1.17 14.85 -21.83
C LEU A 59 0.02 15.86 -21.90
N ARG A 60 -0.66 16.11 -20.77
CA ARG A 60 -1.73 17.13 -20.67
C ARG A 60 -1.19 18.57 -20.75
N SER A 61 0.02 18.82 -20.26
CA SER A 61 0.64 20.16 -20.27
C SER A 61 1.42 20.46 -21.56
N GLY A 62 1.80 19.43 -22.33
CA GLY A 62 2.50 19.57 -23.60
C GLY A 62 1.62 19.89 -24.81
N GLY A 63 0.29 19.91 -24.66
CA GLY A 63 -0.68 20.19 -25.73
C GLY A 63 -1.23 21.61 -25.76
N GLY A 64 -0.44 22.60 -25.32
CA GLY A 64 -0.88 23.99 -25.14
C GLY A 64 0.01 25.03 -25.82
N GLY A 65 0.63 24.70 -26.96
CA GLY A 65 1.52 25.62 -27.66
C GLY A 65 1.72 25.26 -29.12
N GLU A 66 0.70 25.46 -29.96
CA GLU A 66 0.92 25.89 -31.34
C GLU A 66 -0.28 26.72 -31.82
N GLU A 67 0.05 27.88 -32.34
CA GLU A 67 -0.77 28.99 -32.81
C GLU A 67 -1.83 28.65 -33.90
N THR A 68 -3.00 29.29 -33.83
CA THR A 68 -3.60 29.92 -35.02
C THR A 68 -4.18 31.28 -34.65
N ALA A 69 -3.40 32.31 -34.95
CA ALA A 69 -3.86 33.68 -35.02
C ALA A 69 -4.79 33.86 -36.22
N THR A 70 -6.08 33.54 -36.11
CA THR A 70 -7.11 34.03 -37.05
C THR A 70 -8.46 34.08 -36.34
N GLY A 71 -8.86 35.24 -35.83
CA GLY A 71 -10.12 35.34 -35.09
C GLY A 71 -10.54 36.74 -34.64
N HIS A 72 -10.64 37.66 -35.60
CA HIS A 72 -11.66 38.72 -35.64
C HIS A 72 -11.79 39.67 -34.42
N CYS A 73 -11.11 40.82 -34.48
CA CYS A 73 -11.50 42.03 -33.74
C CYS A 73 -11.10 43.29 -34.53
N CYS A 74 -11.86 43.62 -35.56
CA CYS A 74 -11.96 45.00 -36.08
C CYS A 74 -13.40 45.45 -35.89
N ARG A 75 -13.70 46.03 -34.73
CA ARG A 75 -14.92 46.82 -34.52
C ARG A 75 -14.59 48.25 -34.97
N SER A 76 -14.92 48.57 -36.22
CA SER A 76 -14.89 49.95 -36.71
C SER A 76 -16.05 50.71 -36.07
N GLU A 77 -15.73 51.82 -35.40
CA GLU A 77 -16.67 52.89 -35.07
C GLU A 77 -16.98 53.74 -36.32
#